data_AF-X1PFJ0-F1
#
_entry.id   AF-X1PFJ0-F1
#
_cell.length_a   1.000
_cell.length_b   1.000
_cell.length_c   1.000
_cell.angle_alpha   90.00
_cell.angle_beta   90.00
_cell.angle_gamma   90.00
#
_symmetry.space_group_name_H-M   'P 1'
#
loop_
_entity.id
_entity.type
_entity.pdbx_description
1 polymer ?
#
loop_
_entity_poly.entity_id
_entity_poly.type
_entity_poly.pdbx_seq_one_letter_code
_entity_poly.pdbx_strand_id
1 'polypeptide(L)'
;VKKRKMEALNKKDIVEAVEKHGKILAVSGRYEKPEKIIPHMYASEKKVIKPKDIMKIDLNHYDVVLIGCPGNEIPNAAHTRIYKYVAENGGWLITTDWAIRSIVEIIFPGFIKW
;
A
#
# COMPACT_ATOMS: atom_id res chain seq x y z
N VAL A 1 22.28 -7.08 -10.83
CA VAL A 1 21.49 -7.74 -9.76
C VAL A 1 20.14 -8.28 -10.25
N LYS A 2 19.32 -7.51 -10.99
CA LYS A 2 18.01 -7.97 -11.51
C LYS A 2 18.08 -9.25 -12.35
N LYS A 3 18.89 -9.28 -13.42
CA LYS A 3 19.03 -10.46 -14.32
C LYS A 3 19.50 -11.74 -13.58
N ARG A 4 20.48 -11.61 -12.69
CA ARG A 4 20.98 -12.73 -11.87
C ARG A 4 19.95 -13.28 -10.87
N LYS A 5 19.13 -12.43 -10.23
CA LYS A 5 18.06 -12.90 -9.32
C LYS A 5 16.92 -13.58 -10.09
N MET A 6 16.62 -13.09 -11.30
CA MET A 6 15.63 -13.68 -12.22
C MET A 6 16.00 -15.10 -12.62
N GLU A 7 17.26 -15.28 -13.03
CA GLU A 7 17.82 -16.58 -13.44
C GLU A 7 17.95 -17.55 -12.25
N ALA A 8 18.29 -17.05 -11.06
CA ALA A 8 18.50 -17.89 -9.87
C ALA A 8 17.22 -18.43 -9.23
N LEU A 9 16.06 -17.81 -9.44
CA LEU A 9 14.81 -18.19 -8.77
C LEU A 9 13.88 -19.06 -9.62
N ASN A 10 14.18 -19.30 -10.90
CA ASN A 10 13.26 -19.93 -11.86
C ASN A 10 11.85 -19.29 -11.86
N LYS A 11 11.78 -17.98 -11.61
CA LYS A 11 10.53 -17.20 -11.46
C LYS A 11 10.46 -16.02 -12.43
N LYS A 12 11.11 -16.15 -13.59
CA LYS A 12 11.21 -15.09 -14.60
C LYS A 12 9.83 -14.54 -14.98
N ASP A 13 8.88 -15.43 -15.24
CA ASP A 13 7.53 -15.05 -15.68
C ASP A 13 6.76 -14.26 -14.59
N ILE A 14 6.93 -14.63 -13.32
CA ILE A 14 6.29 -13.92 -12.19
C ILE A 14 6.82 -12.50 -12.08
N VAL A 15 8.14 -12.32 -12.16
CA VAL A 15 8.72 -10.98 -12.04
C VAL A 15 8.35 -10.13 -13.26
N GLU A 16 8.35 -10.71 -14.47
CA GLU A 16 7.86 -10.01 -15.66
C GLU A 16 6.39 -9.58 -15.51
N ALA A 17 5.54 -10.45 -14.96
CA ALA A 17 4.14 -10.12 -14.71
C ALA A 17 4.00 -8.95 -13.73
N VAL A 18 4.74 -8.96 -12.61
CA VAL A 18 4.70 -7.85 -11.63
C VAL A 18 5.27 -6.56 -12.23
N GLU A 19 6.35 -6.62 -13.01
CA GLU A 19 6.92 -5.43 -13.68
C GLU A 19 6.02 -4.87 -14.79
N LYS A 20 5.11 -5.68 -15.37
CA LYS A 20 4.14 -5.22 -16.38
C LYS A 20 2.82 -4.75 -15.78
N HIS A 21 2.36 -5.37 -14.70
CA HIS A 21 0.99 -5.19 -14.24
C HIS A 21 0.86 -4.66 -12.81
N GLY A 22 1.82 -4.93 -11.92
CA GLY A 22 1.68 -4.62 -10.50
C GLY A 22 1.72 -3.12 -10.22
N LYS A 23 0.79 -2.62 -9.40
CA LYS A 23 0.65 -1.22 -9.05
C LYS A 23 0.63 -1.02 -7.55
N ILE A 24 1.51 -0.16 -7.05
CA ILE A 24 1.68 0.09 -5.62
C ILE A 24 1.49 1.58 -5.32
N LEU A 25 0.61 1.86 -4.36
CA LEU A 25 0.48 3.18 -3.74
C LEU A 25 1.03 3.11 -2.31
N ALA A 26 1.86 4.07 -1.93
CA ALA A 26 2.28 4.27 -0.55
C ALA A 26 1.85 5.66 -0.07
N VAL A 27 1.14 5.69 1.05
CA VAL A 27 0.81 6.90 1.79
C VAL A 27 1.89 7.09 2.84
N SER A 28 2.66 8.17 2.75
CA SER A 28 3.74 8.47 3.68
C SER A 28 3.26 8.53 5.13
N GLY A 29 4.00 7.87 6.00
CA GLY A 29 3.88 8.01 7.46
C GLY A 29 4.91 9.00 8.02
N ARG A 30 4.98 9.06 9.34
CA ARG A 30 5.99 9.83 10.09
C ARG A 30 7.28 9.04 10.27
N TYR A 31 7.19 7.72 10.44
CA TYR A 31 8.31 6.87 10.86
C TYR A 31 8.92 6.09 9.70
N GLU A 32 8.08 5.52 8.82
CA GLU A 32 8.57 4.87 7.61
C GLU A 32 9.08 5.89 6.60
N LYS A 33 10.01 5.45 5.75
CA LYS A 33 10.55 6.23 4.63
C LYS A 33 10.19 5.55 3.31
N PRO A 34 8.90 5.43 2.95
CA PRO A 34 8.48 4.72 1.75
C PRO A 34 9.12 5.29 0.49
N GLU A 35 9.39 6.59 0.44
CA GLU A 35 10.13 7.25 -0.65
C GLU A 35 11.53 6.66 -0.91
N LYS A 36 12.14 6.02 0.09
CA LYS A 36 13.44 5.35 -0.07
C LYS A 36 13.35 3.92 -0.57
N ILE A 37 12.20 3.24 -0.41
CA ILE A 37 12.07 1.81 -0.68
C ILE A 37 11.15 1.55 -1.87
N ILE A 38 10.01 2.24 -1.94
CA ILE A 38 8.99 2.06 -2.99
C ILE A 38 9.59 2.16 -4.40
N PRO A 39 10.47 3.12 -4.75
CA PRO A 39 11.06 3.18 -6.09
C PRO A 39 11.82 1.91 -6.50
N HIS A 40 12.36 1.17 -5.54
CA HIS A 40 13.12 -0.05 -5.75
C HIS A 40 12.28 -1.33 -5.73
N MET A 41 10.98 -1.25 -5.43
CA MET A 41 10.07 -2.39 -5.51
C MET A 41 9.77 -2.78 -6.96
N TYR A 42 9.46 -4.05 -7.15
CA TYR A 42 8.95 -4.59 -8.41
C TYR A 42 7.46 -4.23 -8.54
N ALA A 43 7.14 -3.43 -9.55
CA ALA A 43 5.79 -2.99 -9.92
C ALA A 43 5.93 -2.14 -11.20
N SER A 44 4.92 -2.17 -12.07
CA SER A 44 4.81 -1.28 -13.23
C SER A 44 4.54 0.16 -12.82
N GLU A 45 3.66 0.37 -11.84
CA GLU A 45 3.36 1.70 -11.28
C GLU A 45 3.68 1.75 -9.80
N LYS A 46 4.36 2.82 -9.39
CA LYS A 46 4.78 3.05 -8.01
C LYS A 46 4.55 4.51 -7.67
N LYS A 47 3.70 4.78 -6.68
CA LYS A 47 3.37 6.15 -6.28
C LYS A 47 3.51 6.32 -4.78
N VAL A 48 4.16 7.41 -4.37
CA VAL A 48 4.21 7.83 -2.97
C VAL A 48 3.46 9.15 -2.85
N ILE A 49 2.54 9.24 -1.89
CA ILE A 49 1.72 10.44 -1.65
C ILE A 49 1.74 10.86 -0.19
N LYS A 50 1.43 12.14 0.07
CA LYS A 50 1.18 12.61 1.43
C LYS A 50 -0.22 12.17 1.90
N PRO A 51 -0.47 12.02 3.21
CA PRO A 51 -1.75 11.60 3.76
C PRO A 51 -2.97 12.35 3.20
N LYS A 52 -2.88 13.68 3.06
CA LYS A 52 -3.99 14.52 2.57
C LYS A 52 -4.33 14.28 1.08
N ASP A 53 -3.37 13.82 0.29
CA ASP A 53 -3.56 13.61 -1.14
C ASP A 53 -4.32 12.32 -1.44
N ILE A 54 -4.52 11.43 -0.46
CA ILE A 54 -5.30 10.19 -0.62
C ILE A 54 -6.71 10.46 -1.15
N MET A 55 -7.28 11.62 -0.82
CA MET A 55 -8.60 12.05 -1.28
C MET A 55 -8.69 12.26 -2.79
N LYS A 56 -7.55 12.48 -3.47
CA LYS A 56 -7.46 12.72 -4.91
C LYS A 56 -7.11 11.47 -5.71
N ILE A 57 -6.83 10.35 -5.03
CA ILE A 57 -6.38 9.11 -5.65
C ILE A 57 -7.52 8.10 -5.69
N ASP A 58 -7.73 7.46 -6.83
CA ASP A 58 -8.54 6.24 -6.89
C ASP A 58 -7.72 5.06 -6.33
N LEU A 59 -8.15 4.52 -5.18
CA LEU A 59 -7.46 3.40 -4.54
C LEU A 59 -7.60 2.11 -5.35
N ASN A 60 -8.71 1.93 -6.07
CA ASN A 60 -9.00 0.71 -6.83
C ASN A 60 -8.11 0.55 -8.07
N HIS A 61 -7.39 1.60 -8.48
CA HIS A 61 -6.37 1.50 -9.52
C HIS A 61 -5.13 0.72 -9.06
N TYR A 62 -4.90 0.62 -7.75
CA TYR A 62 -3.69 0.01 -7.17
C TYR A 62 -3.98 -1.37 -6.59
N ASP A 63 -3.10 -2.34 -6.87
CA ASP A 63 -3.21 -3.70 -6.33
C ASP A 63 -2.88 -3.75 -4.84
N VAL A 64 -1.95 -2.89 -4.40
CA VAL A 64 -1.51 -2.79 -3.00
C VAL A 64 -1.43 -1.32 -2.58
N VAL A 65 -2.06 -1.00 -1.44
CA VAL A 65 -1.95 0.29 -0.76
C VAL A 65 -1.19 0.09 0.55
N LEU A 66 -0.08 0.83 0.72
CA LEU A 66 0.64 0.94 1.98
C LEU A 66 0.21 2.21 2.72
N ILE A 67 -0.12 2.10 4.01
CA ILE A 67 -0.34 3.25 4.88
C ILE A 67 0.76 3.27 5.95
N GLY A 68 1.59 4.31 5.92
CA GLY A 68 2.65 4.51 6.91
C GLY A 68 2.12 4.89 8.29
N CYS A 69 2.82 4.44 9.34
CA CYS A 69 2.59 4.79 10.73
C CYS A 69 2.86 6.30 10.97
N PRO A 70 2.01 6.98 11.75
CA PRO A 70 0.93 6.42 12.56
C PRO A 70 -0.44 6.46 11.91
N GLY A 71 -0.57 6.79 10.61
CA GLY A 71 -1.86 6.87 9.92
C GLY A 71 -2.78 8.04 10.33
N ASN A 72 -2.56 8.67 11.49
CA ASN A 72 -3.47 9.68 12.06
C ASN A 72 -3.54 11.02 11.31
N GLU A 73 -2.70 11.23 10.29
CA GLU A 73 -2.74 12.39 9.40
C GLU A 73 -3.63 12.15 8.17
N ILE A 74 -4.11 10.92 7.98
CA ILE A 74 -5.12 10.59 6.96
C ILE A 74 -6.45 11.22 7.36
N PRO A 75 -7.12 11.95 6.45
CA PRO A 75 -8.43 12.51 6.74
C PRO A 75 -9.45 11.40 7.06
N ASN A 76 -10.26 11.57 8.11
CA ASN A 76 -11.32 10.61 8.49
C ASN A 76 -12.25 10.24 7.32
N ALA A 77 -12.53 11.19 6.42
CA ALA A 77 -13.34 10.95 5.21
C ALA A 77 -12.74 9.88 4.26
N ALA A 78 -11.44 9.60 4.36
CA ALA A 78 -10.79 8.54 3.60
C ALA A 78 -11.04 7.14 4.19
N HIS A 79 -11.44 7.02 5.47
CA HIS A 79 -11.58 5.73 6.15
C HIS A 79 -12.60 4.83 5.46
N THR A 80 -13.78 5.37 5.11
CA THR A 80 -14.79 4.63 4.33
C THR A 80 -14.25 4.21 2.97
N ARG A 81 -13.39 5.01 2.33
CA ARG A 81 -12.79 4.66 1.03
C ARG A 81 -11.78 3.53 1.15
N ILE A 82 -10.97 3.55 2.20
CA ILE A 82 -10.00 2.48 2.52
C ILE A 82 -10.75 1.19 2.88
N TYR A 83 -11.83 1.27 3.67
CA TYR A 83 -12.70 0.13 3.95
C TYR A 83 -13.21 -0.49 2.65
N LYS A 84 -13.85 0.29 1.77
CA LYS A 84 -14.40 -0.21 0.50
C LYS A 84 -13.34 -0.83 -0.40
N TYR A 85 -12.18 -0.18 -0.50
CA TYR A 85 -11.04 -0.71 -1.25
C TYR A 85 -10.70 -2.15 -0.84
N VAL A 86 -10.62 -2.42 0.48
CA VAL A 86 -10.28 -3.75 0.99
C VAL A 86 -11.49 -4.71 0.97
N ALA A 87 -12.60 -4.31 1.59
CA ALA A 87 -13.75 -5.18 1.87
C ALA A 87 -14.63 -5.45 0.66
N GLU A 88 -14.80 -4.46 -0.23
CA GLU A 88 -15.71 -4.55 -1.37
C GLU A 88 -14.96 -4.83 -2.68
N ASN A 89 -13.73 -4.31 -2.83
CA ASN A 89 -12.96 -4.39 -4.09
C ASN A 89 -11.77 -5.37 -4.01
N GLY A 90 -11.53 -6.03 -2.87
CA GLY A 90 -10.49 -7.05 -2.72
C GLY A 90 -9.06 -6.51 -2.70
N GLY A 91 -8.89 -5.21 -2.48
CA GLY A 91 -7.59 -4.54 -2.43
C GLY A 91 -6.75 -4.94 -1.22
N TRP A 92 -5.42 -4.90 -1.36
CA TRP A 92 -4.50 -5.27 -0.29
C TRP A 92 -4.02 -4.03 0.47
N LEU A 93 -4.26 -4.01 1.78
CA LEU A 93 -3.75 -2.97 2.67
C LEU A 93 -2.56 -3.50 3.48
N ILE A 94 -1.44 -2.79 3.44
CA ILE A 94 -0.26 -3.08 4.27
C ILE A 94 0.00 -1.90 5.20
N THR A 95 0.17 -2.18 6.49
CA THR A 95 0.48 -1.17 7.50
C THR A 95 1.16 -1.78 8.71
N THR A 96 1.60 -0.96 9.65
CA THR A 96 2.35 -1.36 10.85
C THR A 96 2.02 -0.49 12.06
N ASP A 97 2.23 -1.04 13.26
CA ASP A 97 2.23 -0.32 14.53
C ASP A 97 0.99 0.57 14.76
N TRP A 98 1.14 1.86 15.07
CA TRP A 98 0.01 2.73 15.47
C TRP A 98 -1.02 2.96 14.35
N ALA A 99 -0.68 2.67 13.10
CA ALA A 99 -1.66 2.70 12.01
C ALA A 99 -2.69 1.56 12.10
N ILE A 100 -2.38 0.47 12.82
CA ILE A 100 -3.39 -0.54 13.17
C ILE A 100 -4.51 0.12 14.00
N ARG A 101 -4.13 0.86 15.04
CA ARG A 101 -5.10 1.57 15.91
C ARG A 101 -5.81 2.71 15.19
N SER A 102 -5.09 3.55 14.46
CA SER A 102 -5.65 4.79 13.90
C SER A 102 -6.41 4.61 12.59
N ILE A 103 -6.18 3.49 11.88
CA ILE A 103 -6.84 3.17 10.61
C ILE A 103 -7.57 1.84 10.72
N VAL A 104 -6.83 0.74 10.85
CA VAL A 104 -7.37 -0.63 10.66
C VAL A 104 -8.50 -0.94 11.65
N GLU A 105 -8.29 -0.69 12.94
CA GLU A 105 -9.30 -0.91 13.98
C GLU A 105 -10.56 -0.03 13.77
N ILE A 106 -10.40 1.15 13.18
CA ILE A 106 -11.53 2.05 12.87
C ILE A 106 -12.33 1.53 11.67
N ILE A 107 -11.67 1.04 10.63
CA ILE A 107 -12.33 0.56 9.41
C ILE A 107 -12.83 -0.89 9.53
N PHE A 108 -12.23 -1.69 10.42
CA PHE A 108 -12.60 -3.08 10.70
C PHE A 108 -12.79 -3.32 12.22
N PRO A 109 -13.79 -2.66 12.83
CA PRO A 109 -14.00 -2.74 14.28
C PRO A 109 -14.29 -4.18 14.72
N GLY A 110 -13.55 -4.64 15.72
CA GLY A 110 -13.71 -5.98 16.31
C GLY A 110 -13.00 -7.13 15.58
N PHE A 111 -12.41 -6.89 14.41
CA PHE A 111 -11.66 -7.93 13.68
C PHE A 111 -10.16 -7.87 13.93
N ILE A 112 -9.59 -6.66 13.92
CA ILE A 112 -8.16 -6.41 14.13
C ILE A 112 -8.02 -5.31 15.17
N LYS A 113 -7.16 -5.52 16.16
CA LYS A 113 -6.94 -4.61 17.29
C LYS A 113 -5.45 -4.45 17.57
N TRP A 114 -5.02 -3.24 17.92
CA TRP A 114 -3.65 -2.95 18.37
C TRP A 114 -3.47 -3.29 19.86
#